data_AF-A0A6A5VF97-F1
#
_entry.id   AF-A0A6A5VF97-F1
#
_cell.length_a   1.000
_cell.length_b   1.000
_cell.length_c   1.000
_cell.angle_alpha   90.00
_cell.angle_beta   90.00
_cell.angle_gamma   90.00
#
_symmetry.space_group_name_H-M   'P 1'
#
loop_
_entity.id
_entity.type
_entity.pdbx_description
1 polymer ?
#
loop_
_entity_poly.entity_id
_entity_poly.type
_entity_poly.pdbx_seq_one_letter_code
_entity_poly.pdbx_strand_id
1 'polypeptide(L)'
;MEVISRKGYDMFTKSSIPSLFKRYATPMDPLPYQIAANVFPMRVNNHIAGDIIDWSNVPDDPIFQLAFPQPGMLMPNDLATMSKAADLGMSKAGLQHLAEEIRAKMNPHPAN
;
A
#
# COMPACT_ATOMS: atom_id res chain seq x y z
N MET A 1 -2.39 11.54 -36.61
CA MET A 1 -1.87 12.40 -35.54
C MET A 1 -2.69 12.07 -34.31
N GLU A 2 -2.17 11.22 -33.42
CA GLU A 2 -2.90 10.84 -32.21
C GLU A 2 -2.76 11.97 -31.19
N VAL A 3 -3.88 12.60 -30.84
CA VAL A 3 -3.89 13.67 -29.83
C VAL A 3 -3.67 12.99 -28.48
N ILE A 4 -2.46 13.09 -27.93
CA ILE A 4 -2.18 12.65 -26.57
C ILE A 4 -2.95 13.57 -25.63
N SER A 5 -4.15 13.13 -25.23
CA SER A 5 -4.93 13.79 -24.19
C SER A 5 -4.15 13.69 -22.88
N ARG A 6 -3.79 14.85 -22.29
CA ARG A 6 -3.10 14.87 -21.00
C ARG A 6 -4.05 14.30 -19.94
N LYS A 7 -3.78 13.07 -19.47
CA LYS A 7 -4.38 12.58 -18.22
C LYS A 7 -4.00 13.56 -17.11
N GLY A 8 -4.97 13.94 -16.26
CA GLY A 8 -4.69 14.71 -15.03
C GLY A 8 -3.74 13.95 -14.11
N TYR A 9 -3.07 14.62 -13.17
CA TYR A 9 -2.20 13.96 -12.19
C TYR A 9 -2.99 13.65 -10.92
N ASP A 10 -3.10 12.37 -10.57
CA ASP A 10 -3.77 11.92 -9.35
C ASP A 10 -2.82 11.07 -8.50
N MET A 11 -2.69 11.41 -7.22
CA MET A 11 -1.90 10.66 -6.26
C MET A 11 -2.79 9.68 -5.49
N PHE A 12 -2.52 8.38 -5.58
CA PHE A 12 -3.27 7.40 -4.80
C PHE A 12 -2.78 7.35 -3.36
N THR A 13 -3.71 6.99 -2.47
CA THR A 13 -3.41 6.76 -1.05
C THR A 13 -3.76 5.32 -0.68
N LYS A 14 -3.48 4.92 0.56
CA LYS A 14 -3.82 3.58 1.05
C LYS A 14 -5.30 3.21 0.88
N SER A 15 -6.22 4.19 0.88
CA SER A 15 -7.65 3.93 0.66
C SER A 15 -7.98 3.55 -0.79
N SER A 16 -7.08 3.82 -1.74
CA SER A 16 -7.22 3.47 -3.15
C SER A 16 -6.76 2.04 -3.46
N ILE A 17 -6.05 1.36 -2.55
CA ILE A 17 -5.51 0.01 -2.79
C ILE A 17 -6.63 -0.99 -3.18
N PRO A 18 -7.78 -1.06 -2.48
CA PRO A 18 -8.85 -1.98 -2.87
C PRO A 18 -9.38 -1.74 -4.29
N SER A 19 -9.54 -0.48 -4.71
CA SER A 19 -10.04 -0.18 -6.06
C SER A 19 -8.99 -0.42 -7.15
N LEU A 20 -7.69 -0.21 -6.85
CA LEU A 20 -6.60 -0.52 -7.77
C LEU A 20 -6.48 -2.03 -8.01
N PHE A 21 -6.52 -2.84 -6.95
CA PHE A 21 -6.43 -4.30 -7.07
C PHE A 21 -7.65 -4.89 -7.77
N LYS A 22 -8.85 -4.39 -7.44
CA LYS A 22 -10.06 -4.77 -8.17
C LYS A 22 -9.96 -4.47 -9.66
N ARG A 23 -9.32 -3.36 -10.03
CA ARG A 23 -9.18 -2.95 -11.43
C ARG A 23 -8.11 -3.74 -12.18
N TYR A 24 -6.98 -4.01 -11.55
CA TYR A 24 -5.79 -4.49 -12.27
C TYR A 24 -5.27 -5.86 -11.83
N ALA A 25 -5.54 -6.30 -10.60
CA ALA A 25 -4.91 -7.47 -9.99
C ALA A 25 -5.93 -8.51 -9.47
N THR A 26 -7.13 -8.59 -10.03
CA THR A 26 -8.10 -9.63 -9.63
C THR A 26 -7.57 -11.02 -10.02
N PRO A 27 -7.58 -12.04 -9.11
CA PRO A 27 -8.33 -12.14 -7.85
C PRO A 27 -7.53 -11.86 -6.55
N MET A 28 -6.41 -11.13 -6.63
CA MET A 28 -5.54 -10.88 -5.48
C MET A 28 -6.24 -10.13 -4.35
N ASP A 29 -5.98 -10.54 -3.11
CA ASP A 29 -6.50 -9.87 -1.91
C ASP A 29 -5.75 -8.54 -1.65
N PRO A 30 -6.45 -7.37 -1.68
CA PRO A 30 -5.82 -6.09 -1.38
C PRO A 30 -5.53 -5.85 0.10
N LEU A 31 -6.18 -6.60 1.01
CA LEU A 31 -6.18 -6.28 2.44
C LEU A 31 -4.76 -6.28 3.03
N PRO A 32 -3.89 -7.28 2.79
CA PRO A 32 -2.53 -7.28 3.33
C PRO A 32 -1.71 -6.05 2.89
N TYR A 33 -1.87 -5.60 1.64
CA TYR A 33 -1.19 -4.42 1.10
C TYR A 33 -1.73 -3.13 1.71
N GLN A 34 -3.05 -3.05 1.91
CA GLN A 34 -3.69 -1.93 2.60
C GLN A 34 -3.24 -1.83 4.05
N ILE A 35 -3.12 -2.96 4.75
CA ILE A 35 -2.59 -3.04 6.11
C ILE A 35 -1.12 -2.58 6.14
N ALA A 36 -0.28 -3.10 5.25
CA ALA A 36 1.12 -2.67 5.12
C ALA A 36 1.24 -1.15 4.87
N ALA A 37 0.33 -0.57 4.08
CA ALA A 37 0.28 0.86 3.80
C ALA A 37 -0.22 1.74 4.96
N ASN A 38 -0.63 1.15 6.10
CA ASN A 38 -0.75 1.90 7.34
C ASN A 38 0.61 2.12 8.01
N VAL A 39 1.58 1.25 7.77
CA VAL A 39 2.92 1.29 8.37
C VAL A 39 3.93 1.92 7.42
N PHE A 40 4.00 1.50 6.16
CA PHE A 40 4.97 2.02 5.21
C PHE A 40 4.37 3.07 4.27
N PRO A 41 5.18 4.05 3.82
CA PRO A 41 4.74 5.00 2.83
C PRO A 41 4.46 4.31 1.49
N MET A 42 3.42 4.76 0.80
CA MET A 42 3.06 4.36 -0.56
C MET A 42 3.26 5.53 -1.52
N ARG A 43 3.80 5.29 -2.71
CA ARG A 43 4.02 6.33 -3.73
C ARG A 43 3.56 5.84 -5.10
N VAL A 44 2.25 5.89 -5.35
CA VAL A 44 1.64 5.40 -6.60
C VAL A 44 0.70 6.47 -7.16
N ASN A 45 1.00 7.02 -8.34
CA ASN A 45 0.09 7.93 -9.05
C ASN A 45 -0.63 7.21 -10.19
N ASN A 46 -1.56 7.90 -10.85
CA ASN A 46 -2.31 7.36 -11.98
C ASN A 46 -1.45 6.93 -13.19
N HIS A 47 -0.28 7.55 -13.40
CA HIS A 47 0.65 7.11 -14.44
C HIS A 47 1.36 5.81 -14.04
N ILE A 48 1.88 5.72 -12.81
CA ILE A 48 2.52 4.51 -12.28
C ILE A 48 1.54 3.34 -12.32
N ALA A 49 0.32 3.52 -11.79
CA ALA A 49 -0.67 2.46 -11.74
C ALA A 49 -1.28 2.11 -13.10
N GLY A 50 -1.42 3.08 -14.00
CA GLY A 50 -2.12 2.87 -15.27
C GLY A 50 -1.22 2.44 -16.42
N ASP A 51 0.04 2.90 -16.41
CA ASP A 51 0.90 2.86 -17.58
C ASP A 51 2.27 2.20 -17.31
N ILE A 52 2.73 2.09 -16.06
CA ILE A 52 4.09 1.61 -15.75
C ILE A 52 4.11 0.23 -15.09
N ILE A 53 3.23 -0.04 -14.12
CA ILE A 53 3.19 -1.35 -13.46
C ILE A 53 2.72 -2.42 -14.44
N ASP A 54 3.50 -3.50 -14.56
CA ASP A 54 3.04 -4.72 -15.20
C ASP A 54 2.21 -5.55 -14.22
N TRP A 55 0.90 -5.31 -14.22
CA TRP A 55 -0.04 -6.01 -13.36
C TRP A 55 -0.17 -7.51 -13.65
N SER A 56 0.28 -7.97 -14.82
CA SER A 56 0.29 -9.41 -15.13
C SER A 56 1.41 -10.17 -14.41
N ASN A 57 2.41 -9.44 -13.93
CA ASN A 57 3.57 -9.97 -13.20
C ASN A 57 3.54 -9.62 -11.70
N VAL A 58 2.46 -9.00 -11.19
CA VAL A 58 2.31 -8.72 -9.75
C VAL A 58 2.09 -10.04 -8.99
N PRO A 59 2.79 -10.28 -7.85
CA PRO A 59 3.58 -9.33 -7.05
C PRO A 59 5.07 -9.19 -7.41
N ASP A 60 5.55 -9.90 -8.42
CA ASP A 60 6.97 -9.95 -8.80
C ASP A 60 7.40 -8.76 -9.70
N ASP A 61 6.46 -7.93 -10.15
CA ASP A 61 6.75 -6.70 -10.87
C ASP A 61 7.60 -5.72 -10.01
N PRO A 62 8.78 -5.30 -10.48
CA PRO A 62 9.68 -4.46 -9.70
C PRO A 62 9.10 -3.07 -9.42
N ILE A 63 8.29 -2.52 -10.33
CA ILE A 63 7.67 -1.20 -10.13
C ILE A 63 6.60 -1.30 -9.04
N PHE A 64 5.80 -2.37 -9.05
CA PHE A 64 4.86 -2.66 -7.98
C PHE A 64 5.57 -2.80 -6.63
N GLN A 65 6.67 -3.56 -6.57
CA GLN A 65 7.45 -3.73 -5.34
C GLN A 65 8.01 -2.41 -4.79
N LEU A 66 8.43 -1.50 -5.66
CA LEU A 66 8.94 -0.18 -5.27
C LEU A 66 7.83 0.81 -4.88
N ALA A 67 6.68 0.74 -5.53
CA ALA A 67 5.62 1.73 -5.38
C ALA A 67 4.63 1.38 -4.26
N PHE A 68 4.38 0.09 -4.03
CA PHE A 68 3.46 -0.42 -3.01
C PHE A 68 4.21 -0.99 -1.79
N PRO A 69 3.74 -0.69 -0.57
CA PRO A 69 4.12 -1.42 0.64
C PRO A 69 3.92 -2.93 0.51
N GLN A 70 4.97 -3.70 0.76
CA GLN A 70 4.90 -5.16 0.69
C GLN A 70 4.54 -5.75 2.07
N PRO A 71 3.51 -6.62 2.19
CA PRO A 71 3.11 -7.21 3.46
C PRO A 71 4.24 -7.96 4.17
N GLY A 72 5.12 -8.61 3.39
CA GLY A 72 6.28 -9.34 3.90
C GLY A 72 7.36 -8.47 4.56
N MET A 73 7.25 -7.14 4.48
CA MET A 73 8.13 -6.22 5.23
C MET A 73 7.75 -6.13 6.71
N LEU A 74 6.54 -6.55 7.09
CA LEU A 74 6.12 -6.63 8.49
C LEU A 74 6.48 -7.99 9.07
N MET A 75 6.81 -8.02 10.37
CA MET A 75 6.83 -9.28 11.09
C MET A 75 5.41 -9.88 11.07
N PRO A 76 5.26 -11.22 10.96
CA PRO A 76 3.93 -11.85 10.87
C PRO A 76 2.96 -11.46 11.99
N ASN A 77 3.49 -11.29 13.20
CA ASN A 77 2.69 -10.87 14.36
C ASN A 77 2.20 -9.41 14.24
N ASP A 78 3.04 -8.49 13.76
CA ASP A 78 2.66 -7.08 13.60
C ASP A 78 1.62 -6.91 12.48
N LEU A 79 1.72 -7.68 11.38
CA LEU A 79 0.71 -7.72 10.33
C LEU A 79 -0.64 -8.20 10.89
N ALA A 80 -0.64 -9.29 11.65
CA ALA A 80 -1.85 -9.86 12.26
C ALA A 80 -2.48 -8.89 13.28
N THR A 81 -1.68 -8.24 14.12
CA THR A 81 -2.16 -7.23 15.07
C THR A 81 -2.81 -6.05 14.36
N MET A 82 -2.19 -5.53 13.31
CA MET A 82 -2.73 -4.40 12.55
C MET A 82 -4.01 -4.78 11.79
N SER A 83 -4.07 -5.97 11.19
CA SER A 83 -5.29 -6.48 10.54
C SER A 83 -6.45 -6.57 11.54
N LYS A 84 -6.21 -7.20 12.69
CA LYS A 84 -7.23 -7.34 13.73
C LYS A 84 -7.71 -5.98 14.27
N ALA A 85 -6.80 -5.03 14.43
CA ALA A 85 -7.16 -3.68 14.85
C ALA A 85 -8.07 -2.98 13.82
N ALA A 86 -7.78 -3.13 12.53
CA ALA A 86 -8.62 -2.60 11.45
C ALA A 86 -10.00 -3.28 11.42
N ASP A 87 -10.05 -4.61 11.55
CA ASP A 87 -11.29 -5.40 11.53
C ASP A 87 -12.21 -5.05 12.72
N LEU A 88 -11.64 -4.77 13.89
CA LEU A 88 -12.39 -4.35 15.08
C LEU A 88 -12.83 -2.88 15.04
N GLY A 89 -12.60 -2.17 13.93
CA GLY A 89 -13.02 -0.79 13.75
C GLY A 89 -12.23 0.19 14.61
N MET A 90 -10.96 -0.10 14.91
CA MET A 90 -10.10 0.82 15.65
C MET A 90 -10.07 2.19 14.96
N SER A 91 -10.10 3.26 15.77
CA SER A 91 -10.08 4.61 15.23
C SER A 91 -8.83 4.88 14.39
N LYS A 92 -8.92 5.83 13.47
CA LYS A 92 -7.77 6.27 12.65
C LYS A 92 -6.56 6.66 13.51
N ALA A 93 -6.80 7.30 14.65
CA ALA A 93 -5.74 7.68 15.59
C ALA A 93 -5.10 6.46 16.26
N GLY A 94 -5.91 5.46 16.65
CA GLY A 94 -5.40 4.20 17.21
C GLY A 94 -4.57 3.41 16.20
N LEU A 95 -5.03 3.29 14.96
CA LEU A 95 -4.26 2.63 13.89
C LEU A 95 -2.93 3.35 13.60
N GLN A 96 -2.93 4.69 13.66
CA GLN A 96 -1.72 5.47 13.49
C GLN A 96 -0.71 5.24 14.63
N HIS A 97 -1.18 5.24 15.88
CA HIS A 97 -0.34 4.94 17.05
C HIS A 97 0.26 3.54 16.96
N LEU A 98 -0.55 2.54 16.61
CA LEU A 98 -0.07 1.17 16.40
C LEU A 98 0.98 1.09 15.28
N ALA A 99 0.78 1.82 14.18
CA ALA A 99 1.79 1.89 13.12
C ALA A 99 3.11 2.50 13.61
N GLU A 100 3.06 3.54 14.45
CA GLU A 100 4.25 4.18 15.04
C GLU A 100 5.00 3.23 15.98
N GLU A 101 4.29 2.47 16.82
CA GLU A 101 4.89 1.42 17.64
C GLU A 101 5.60 0.37 16.79
N ILE A 102 4.97 -0.11 15.70
CA ILE A 102 5.59 -1.07 14.78
C ILE A 102 6.85 -0.48 14.14
N ARG A 103 6.80 0.77 13.65
CA ARG A 103 7.97 1.45 13.08
C ARG A 103 9.11 1.56 14.10
N ALA A 104 8.80 1.91 15.34
CA ALA A 104 9.79 2.03 16.42
C ALA A 104 10.45 0.67 16.75
N LYS A 105 9.72 -0.44 16.66
CA LYS A 105 10.32 -1.79 16.80
C LYS A 105 11.28 -2.12 15.66
N MET A 106 10.92 -1.74 14.43
CA MET A 106 11.70 -2.03 13.23
C MET A 106 12.97 -1.18 13.13
N ASN A 107 12.90 0.09 13.52
CA ASN A 107 14.03 0.98 13.56
C ASN A 107 13.92 1.86 14.83
N PRO A 108 14.55 1.45 15.94
CA PRO A 108 14.46 2.16 17.22
C PRO A 108 15.14 3.53 17.23
N HIS A 109 15.87 3.87 16.17
CA HIS A 109 16.44 5.19 15.94
C HIS A 109 15.84 5.81 14.67
N PRO A 110 14.56 6.21 14.70
CA PRO A 110 14.01 7.00 13.62
C PRO A 110 14.75 8.35 13.61
N ALA A 111 15.37 8.68 12.48
CA ALA A 111 15.86 10.04 12.24
C ALA A 111 14.64 10.95 12.12
N ASN A 112 14.21 11.50 13.25
CA ASN A 112 13.23 12.58 13.32
C ASN A 112 13.91 13.92 13.03
#